data_AF-A0A077M3U1-F1
#
_entry.id   AF-A0A077M3U1-F1
#
_cell.length_a   1.000
_cell.length_b   1.000
_cell.length_c   1.000
_cell.angle_alpha   90.00
_cell.angle_beta   90.00
_cell.angle_gamma   90.00
#
_symmetry.space_group_name_H-M   'P 1'
#
loop_
_entity.id
_entity.type
_entity.pdbx_description
1 polymer ?
#
loop_
_entity_poly.entity_id
_entity_poly.type
_entity_poly.pdbx_seq_one_letter_code
_entity_poly.pdbx_strand_id
1 'polypeptide(L)'
;MFVIIEKRDNSVPSNVDIQTAMANSGGATVSIEGGNAEKTVHYTGGVNHTTFEGQLRQVARGRSTSWTFTWADRAQVAGTLGATSYTIDVAMSVATVTALVQGDYNLYGFKAVRTSQGGGAPLVWFQLPNTRYSTLTNVAWQVQYQAYTSTSSIIAGGRVTASFNADIDLGQTLNVVAGGTGDVTNDGNARAISVLNTTTQQFTCGVSEQAADGEVNPMCAFPLYGQQKDVIAPIQKVLLMFSTNPVNTGTVIEQAYSPGVLIDLTGDSHRKVSYDINEGWSWGGFSWAQTVKANDRLVPLLIEQPDAAQASELLSVGPSVTV
;
A
#
# COMPACT_ATOMS: atom_id res chain seq x y z
N MET A 1 -3.61 -10.80 -16.34
CA MET A 1 -2.49 -11.55 -15.74
C MET A 1 -1.76 -12.29 -16.85
N PHE A 2 -0.49 -12.62 -16.67
CA PHE A 2 0.21 -13.51 -17.59
C PHE A 2 1.14 -14.47 -16.86
N VAL A 3 1.48 -15.57 -17.52
CA VAL A 3 2.54 -16.48 -17.09
C VAL A 3 3.51 -16.67 -18.25
N ILE A 4 4.80 -16.55 -17.96
CA ILE A 4 5.88 -16.93 -18.87
C ILE A 4 6.27 -18.36 -18.55
N ILE A 5 6.29 -19.21 -19.57
CA ILE A 5 6.69 -20.61 -19.49
C ILE A 5 7.97 -20.75 -20.29
N GLU A 6 9.07 -21.02 -19.62
CA GLU A 6 10.37 -21.20 -20.26
C GLU A 6 10.77 -22.68 -20.24
N LYS A 7 11.41 -23.13 -21.32
CA LYS A 7 11.95 -24.49 -21.35
C LYS A 7 13.15 -24.60 -20.40
N ARG A 8 13.19 -25.69 -19.64
CA ARG A 8 14.46 -26.21 -19.07
C ARG A 8 15.03 -27.35 -19.87
N ASP A 9 14.17 -28.12 -20.54
CA ASP A 9 14.55 -29.24 -21.41
C ASP A 9 14.30 -28.91 -22.91
N ASN A 10 13.74 -29.86 -23.68
CA ASN A 10 13.68 -29.83 -25.14
C ASN A 10 12.80 -28.71 -25.73
N SER A 11 11.61 -28.46 -25.16
CA SER A 11 10.68 -27.43 -25.65
C SER A 11 9.63 -27.03 -24.61
N VAL A 12 9.08 -25.82 -24.75
CA VAL A 12 7.86 -25.37 -24.07
C VAL A 12 6.65 -26.19 -24.58
N PRO A 13 5.58 -26.41 -23.77
CA PRO A 13 4.38 -27.12 -24.20
C PRO A 13 3.69 -26.50 -25.41
N SER A 14 2.86 -27.29 -26.10
CA SER A 14 2.06 -26.81 -27.21
C SER A 14 1.00 -25.80 -26.74
N ASN A 15 0.54 -24.92 -27.64
CA ASN A 15 -0.52 -23.97 -27.31
C ASN A 15 -1.81 -24.69 -26.85
N VAL A 16 -2.10 -25.87 -27.40
CA VAL A 16 -3.27 -26.69 -27.04
C VAL A 16 -3.16 -27.21 -25.61
N ASP A 17 -1.98 -27.68 -25.21
CA ASP A 17 -1.76 -28.18 -23.84
C ASP A 17 -1.88 -27.04 -22.81
N ILE A 18 -1.33 -25.87 -23.15
CA ILE A 18 -1.41 -24.66 -22.31
C ILE A 18 -2.87 -24.23 -22.12
N GLN A 19 -3.64 -24.15 -23.20
CA GLN A 19 -5.07 -23.78 -23.13
C GLN A 19 -5.87 -24.77 -22.31
N THR A 20 -5.61 -26.07 -22.48
CA THR A 20 -6.29 -27.14 -21.75
C THR A 20 -5.98 -27.09 -20.25
N ALA A 21 -4.70 -26.92 -19.89
CA ALA A 21 -4.29 -26.79 -18.49
C ALA A 21 -4.86 -25.52 -17.84
N MET A 22 -4.94 -24.42 -18.58
CA MET A 22 -5.53 -23.15 -18.12
C MET A 22 -7.02 -23.32 -17.81
N ALA A 23 -7.77 -23.95 -18.72
CA ALA A 23 -9.19 -24.26 -18.52
C ALA A 23 -9.42 -25.17 -17.31
N ASN A 24 -8.63 -26.24 -17.17
CA ASN A 24 -8.71 -27.16 -16.03
C ASN A 24 -8.38 -26.49 -14.69
N SER A 25 -7.72 -25.33 -14.72
CA SER A 25 -7.32 -24.57 -13.54
C SER A 25 -8.26 -23.40 -13.22
N GLY A 26 -9.41 -23.32 -13.89
CA GLY A 26 -10.42 -22.28 -13.66
C GLY A 26 -10.15 -20.95 -14.39
N GLY A 27 -9.21 -20.93 -15.33
CA GLY A 27 -8.89 -19.76 -16.15
C GLY A 27 -9.31 -19.89 -17.61
N ALA A 28 -9.21 -18.79 -18.35
CA ALA A 28 -9.36 -18.76 -19.79
C ALA A 28 -8.19 -18.01 -20.43
N THR A 29 -7.54 -18.65 -21.40
CA THR A 29 -6.45 -18.05 -22.18
C THR A 29 -7.00 -16.96 -23.10
N VAL A 30 -6.33 -15.80 -23.10
CA VAL A 30 -6.61 -14.64 -23.97
C VAL A 30 -5.71 -14.68 -25.21
N SER A 31 -4.39 -14.79 -24.99
CA SER A 31 -3.39 -14.91 -26.05
C SER A 31 -2.21 -15.79 -25.59
N ILE A 32 -1.54 -16.41 -26.55
CA ILE A 32 -0.27 -17.12 -26.34
C ILE A 32 0.71 -16.62 -27.39
N GLU A 33 1.80 -16.03 -26.91
CA GLU A 33 2.86 -15.45 -27.73
C GLU A 33 4.17 -16.19 -27.45
N GLY A 34 5.10 -16.19 -28.41
CA GLY A 34 6.42 -16.83 -28.26
C GLY A 34 6.58 -18.18 -28.97
N GLY A 35 7.76 -18.77 -28.81
CA GLY A 35 8.26 -19.90 -29.59
C GLY A 35 8.55 -21.16 -28.76
N ASN A 36 9.50 -21.98 -29.22
CA ASN A 36 9.83 -23.25 -28.57
C ASN A 36 10.68 -23.07 -27.30
N ALA A 37 11.32 -21.91 -27.12
CA ALA A 37 12.15 -21.61 -25.96
C ALA A 37 11.36 -21.00 -24.80
N GLU A 38 10.36 -20.19 -25.11
CA GLU A 38 9.58 -19.43 -24.15
C GLU A 38 8.21 -19.12 -24.75
N LYS A 39 7.15 -19.18 -23.92
CA LYS A 39 5.83 -18.66 -24.26
C LYS A 39 5.29 -17.77 -23.15
N THR A 40 4.70 -16.65 -23.55
CA THR A 40 3.92 -15.78 -22.66
C THR A 40 2.44 -16.05 -22.89
N VAL A 41 1.73 -16.36 -21.81
CA VAL A 41 0.32 -16.74 -21.82
C VAL A 41 -0.47 -15.69 -21.05
N HIS A 42 -1.24 -14.88 -21.76
CA HIS A 42 -2.19 -13.96 -21.14
C HIS A 42 -3.49 -14.70 -20.82
N TYR A 43 -4.04 -14.50 -19.62
CA TYR A 43 -5.23 -15.22 -19.18
C TYR A 43 -6.13 -14.39 -18.24
N THR A 44 -7.35 -14.86 -18.07
CA THR A 44 -8.39 -14.36 -17.15
C THR A 44 -8.88 -15.49 -16.23
N GLY A 45 -9.56 -15.15 -15.13
CA GLY A 45 -10.08 -16.11 -14.15
C GLY A 45 -9.16 -16.33 -12.94
N GLY A 46 -9.68 -16.95 -11.88
CA GLY A 46 -8.97 -17.21 -10.62
C GLY A 46 -8.11 -18.46 -10.69
N VAL A 47 -6.98 -18.38 -11.40
CA VAL A 47 -6.08 -19.53 -11.63
C VAL A 47 -5.19 -19.77 -10.42
N ASN A 48 -5.28 -20.95 -9.81
CA ASN A 48 -4.30 -21.38 -8.82
C ASN A 48 -3.02 -21.87 -9.53
N HIS A 49 -1.87 -21.28 -9.21
CA HIS A 49 -0.60 -21.57 -9.90
C HIS A 49 -0.17 -23.02 -9.77
N THR A 50 -0.20 -23.56 -8.55
CA THR A 50 0.20 -24.95 -8.30
C THR A 50 -0.71 -25.92 -9.05
N THR A 51 -2.01 -25.60 -9.14
CA THR A 51 -2.96 -26.36 -9.95
C THR A 51 -2.59 -26.27 -11.44
N PHE A 52 -2.35 -25.08 -11.99
CA PHE A 52 -1.98 -24.93 -13.40
C PHE A 52 -0.69 -25.65 -13.75
N GLU A 53 0.37 -25.51 -12.95
CA GLU A 53 1.64 -26.18 -13.20
C GLU A 53 1.51 -27.70 -13.15
N GLY A 54 0.71 -28.23 -12.20
CA GLY A 54 0.40 -29.64 -12.11
C GLY A 54 -0.40 -30.14 -13.33
N GLN A 55 -1.44 -29.40 -13.71
CA GLN A 55 -2.26 -29.69 -14.88
C GLN A 55 -1.44 -29.66 -16.16
N LEU A 56 -0.57 -28.66 -16.34
CA LEU A 56 0.24 -28.54 -17.54
C LEU A 56 1.23 -29.70 -17.67
N ARG A 57 1.86 -30.11 -16.57
CA ARG A 57 2.73 -31.31 -16.54
C ARG A 57 1.97 -32.57 -16.87
N GLN A 58 0.75 -32.71 -16.36
CA GLN A 58 -0.09 -33.87 -16.65
C GLN A 58 -0.50 -33.90 -18.14
N VAL A 59 -1.01 -32.79 -18.67
CA VAL A 59 -1.53 -32.70 -20.05
C VAL A 59 -0.40 -32.84 -21.06
N ALA A 60 0.69 -32.09 -20.90
CA ALA A 60 1.84 -32.10 -21.81
C ALA A 60 2.83 -33.26 -21.54
N ARG A 61 2.51 -34.17 -20.60
CA ARG A 61 3.36 -35.29 -20.17
C ARG A 61 4.79 -34.85 -19.79
N GLY A 62 4.90 -33.67 -19.18
CA GLY A 62 6.16 -33.10 -18.71
C GLY A 62 6.60 -33.67 -17.37
N ARG A 63 7.89 -33.55 -17.08
CA ARG A 63 8.44 -33.83 -15.73
C ARG A 63 8.33 -32.58 -14.87
N SER A 64 8.52 -32.76 -13.55
CA SER A 64 8.53 -31.65 -12.61
C SER A 64 9.61 -30.60 -12.88
N THR A 65 10.63 -30.96 -13.65
CA THR A 65 11.77 -30.10 -14.01
C THR A 65 11.71 -29.55 -15.42
N SER A 66 10.69 -29.88 -16.21
CA SER A 66 10.69 -29.58 -17.66
C SER A 66 10.58 -28.09 -18.00
N TRP A 67 9.95 -27.30 -17.13
CA TRP A 67 9.69 -25.88 -17.35
C TRP A 67 9.84 -25.05 -16.08
N THR A 68 10.21 -23.78 -16.26
CA THR A 68 10.03 -22.72 -15.26
C THR A 68 8.80 -21.90 -15.59
N PHE A 69 8.16 -21.44 -14.52
CA PHE A 69 6.96 -20.63 -14.60
C PHE A 69 7.26 -19.31 -13.90
N THR A 70 7.14 -18.21 -14.63
CA THR A 70 7.24 -16.86 -14.10
C THR A 70 5.88 -16.22 -14.22
N TRP A 71 5.19 -16.10 -13.09
CA TRP A 71 3.85 -15.54 -13.04
C TRP A 71 3.93 -14.02 -12.82
N ALA A 72 3.25 -13.26 -13.66
CA ALA A 72 3.10 -11.82 -13.55
C ALA A 72 1.67 -11.44 -13.10
N ASP A 73 1.07 -12.29 -12.28
CA ASP A 73 0.10 -11.87 -11.27
C ASP A 73 0.82 -11.29 -10.03
N ARG A 74 2.13 -11.55 -9.92
CA ARG A 74 3.03 -11.01 -8.91
C ARG A 74 3.92 -9.94 -9.55
N ALA A 75 3.77 -8.69 -9.12
CA ALA A 75 4.88 -7.76 -9.15
C ALA A 75 6.03 -8.43 -8.40
N GLN A 76 7.13 -8.80 -9.07
CA GLN A 76 8.42 -9.17 -8.46
C GLN A 76 9.45 -9.40 -9.57
N VAL A 77 10.16 -8.34 -9.96
CA VAL A 77 11.59 -8.47 -10.24
C VAL A 77 12.27 -8.57 -8.88
N ALA A 78 13.10 -9.59 -8.71
CA ALA A 78 13.95 -9.90 -7.55
C ALA A 78 13.91 -8.93 -6.34
N GLY A 79 13.27 -9.33 -5.23
CA GLY A 79 13.60 -8.79 -3.91
C GLY A 79 12.51 -8.61 -2.86
N THR A 80 11.36 -9.29 -2.90
CA THR A 80 10.31 -9.19 -1.85
C THR A 80 9.24 -10.28 -1.99
N LEU A 81 9.36 -11.37 -1.23
CA LEU A 81 8.28 -12.35 -1.12
C LEU A 81 7.00 -11.68 -0.60
N GLY A 82 6.01 -11.45 -1.48
CA GLY A 82 4.59 -11.31 -1.11
C GLY A 82 4.16 -10.00 -0.46
N ALA A 83 4.46 -8.85 -1.08
CA ALA A 83 3.83 -7.59 -0.71
C ALA A 83 2.29 -7.74 -0.73
N THR A 84 1.66 -7.53 0.43
CA THR A 84 0.20 -7.62 0.54
C THR A 84 -0.41 -6.52 -0.32
N SER A 85 -1.31 -6.88 -1.23
CA SER A 85 -2.02 -5.91 -2.06
C SER A 85 -3.35 -5.55 -1.44
N TYR A 86 -3.72 -4.27 -1.53
CA TYR A 86 -4.99 -3.76 -1.05
C TYR A 86 -5.69 -2.95 -2.14
N THR A 87 -7.01 -2.94 -2.08
CA THR A 87 -7.85 -2.28 -3.06
C THR A 87 -9.08 -1.67 -2.41
N ILE A 88 -9.42 -0.45 -2.82
CA ILE A 88 -10.71 0.19 -2.55
C ILE A 88 -11.35 0.54 -3.90
N ASP A 89 -12.53 -0.02 -4.16
CA ASP A 89 -13.35 0.41 -5.29
C ASP A 89 -14.26 1.56 -4.86
N VAL A 90 -14.19 2.67 -5.58
CA VAL A 90 -15.07 3.83 -5.41
C VAL A 90 -16.02 3.91 -6.61
N ALA A 91 -17.28 3.56 -6.38
CA ALA A 91 -18.34 3.66 -7.38
C ALA A 91 -19.00 5.05 -7.35
N MET A 92 -19.20 5.66 -8.52
CA MET A 92 -19.85 6.95 -8.68
C MET A 92 -20.78 6.95 -9.89
N SER A 93 -21.84 7.76 -9.85
CA SER A 93 -22.69 7.99 -11.02
C SER A 93 -21.96 8.86 -12.06
N VAL A 94 -22.39 8.79 -13.32
CA VAL A 94 -21.87 9.69 -14.38
C VAL A 94 -22.12 11.16 -14.03
N ALA A 95 -23.27 11.47 -13.42
CA ALA A 95 -23.60 12.83 -12.98
C ALA A 95 -22.63 13.34 -11.90
N THR A 96 -22.33 12.50 -10.91
CA THR A 96 -21.35 12.80 -9.85
C THR A 96 -19.96 13.03 -10.42
N VAL A 97 -19.46 12.14 -11.28
CA VAL A 97 -18.14 12.31 -11.92
C VAL A 97 -18.09 13.59 -12.73
N THR A 98 -19.13 13.88 -13.53
CA THR A 98 -19.20 15.10 -14.34
C THR A 98 -19.15 16.35 -13.47
N ALA A 99 -19.92 16.38 -12.37
CA ALA A 99 -19.94 17.51 -11.45
C ALA A 99 -18.57 17.69 -10.74
N LEU A 100 -17.94 16.60 -10.30
CA LEU A 100 -16.61 16.64 -9.68
C LEU A 100 -15.55 17.16 -10.65
N VAL A 101 -15.56 16.69 -11.90
CA VAL A 101 -14.61 17.15 -12.93
C VAL A 101 -14.81 18.62 -13.24
N GLN A 102 -16.06 19.06 -13.45
CA GLN A 102 -16.38 20.47 -13.73
C GLN A 102 -16.10 21.40 -12.54
N GLY A 103 -16.19 20.88 -11.32
CA GLY A 103 -15.87 21.60 -10.10
C GLY A 103 -14.39 21.57 -9.70
N ASP A 104 -13.50 21.01 -10.54
CA ASP A 104 -12.07 20.87 -10.27
C ASP A 104 -11.75 20.16 -8.93
N TYR A 105 -12.53 19.13 -8.60
CA TYR A 105 -12.26 18.30 -7.43
C TYR A 105 -11.09 17.35 -7.67
N ASN A 106 -10.32 17.07 -6.63
CA ASN A 106 -9.35 15.98 -6.60
C ASN A 106 -9.77 14.98 -5.51
N LEU A 107 -9.44 13.70 -5.71
CA LEU A 107 -9.56 12.68 -4.68
C LEU A 107 -8.25 12.61 -3.89
N TYR A 108 -8.32 12.83 -2.59
CA TYR A 108 -7.20 12.73 -1.66
C TYR A 108 -7.31 11.48 -0.81
N GLY A 109 -6.16 10.84 -0.58
CA GLY A 109 -6.02 9.71 0.33
C GLY A 109 -5.08 10.00 1.48
N PHE A 110 -5.40 9.46 2.65
CA PHE A 110 -4.54 9.47 3.82
C PHE A 110 -4.47 8.06 4.38
N LYS A 111 -3.30 7.66 4.90
CA LYS A 111 -3.16 6.40 5.64
C LYS A 111 -2.99 6.64 7.12
N ALA A 112 -3.59 5.76 7.91
CA ALA A 112 -3.43 5.80 9.35
C ALA A 112 -2.20 5.00 9.81
N VAL A 113 -1.63 5.44 10.92
CA VAL A 113 -0.61 4.73 11.67
C VAL A 113 -1.01 4.65 13.13
N ARG A 114 -0.41 3.71 13.84
CA ARG A 114 -0.48 3.61 15.29
C ARG A 114 0.88 3.87 15.89
N THR A 115 0.93 4.66 16.96
CA THR A 115 2.17 4.95 17.69
C THR A 115 1.88 5.29 19.14
N SER A 116 2.84 5.07 20.02
CA SER A 116 2.82 5.58 21.40
C SER A 116 3.39 7.00 21.51
N GLN A 117 3.97 7.54 20.43
CA GLN A 117 4.53 8.88 20.38
C GLN A 117 3.41 9.93 20.22
N GLY A 118 3.53 11.04 20.94
CA GLY A 118 2.68 12.22 20.76
C GLY A 118 3.23 13.16 19.68
N GLY A 119 2.43 14.14 19.26
CA GLY A 119 2.89 15.19 18.33
C GLY A 119 2.99 14.77 16.86
N GLY A 120 2.44 13.61 16.51
CA GLY A 120 2.33 13.17 15.12
C GLY A 120 1.25 13.89 14.34
N ALA A 121 1.47 14.01 13.02
CA ALA A 121 0.48 14.57 12.11
C ALA A 121 0.30 13.69 10.86
N PRO A 122 -0.94 13.53 10.36
CA PRO A 122 -1.19 12.82 9.11
C PRO A 122 -0.83 13.69 7.91
N LEU A 123 -0.38 13.04 6.85
CA LEU A 123 0.02 13.67 5.60
C LEU A 123 -0.86 13.20 4.45
N VAL A 124 -1.04 14.04 3.43
CA VAL A 124 -1.65 13.62 2.16
C VAL A 124 -0.78 12.52 1.55
N TRP A 125 -1.31 11.30 1.50
CA TRP A 125 -0.60 10.13 1.01
C TRP A 125 -0.71 9.99 -0.50
N PHE A 126 -1.84 10.32 -1.11
CA PHE A 126 -1.95 10.45 -2.57
C PHE A 126 -2.96 11.52 -2.97
N GLN A 127 -2.85 11.93 -4.22
CA GLN A 127 -3.83 12.74 -4.92
C GLN A 127 -4.12 12.14 -6.29
N LEU A 128 -5.40 11.88 -6.59
CA LEU A 128 -5.85 11.61 -7.94
C LEU A 128 -6.54 12.85 -8.50
N PRO A 129 -5.96 13.51 -9.53
CA PRO A 129 -6.60 14.64 -10.18
C PRO A 129 -7.90 14.25 -10.90
N ASN A 130 -8.71 15.23 -11.27
CA ASN A 130 -9.98 15.02 -11.99
C ASN A 130 -9.88 14.23 -13.31
N THR A 131 -8.69 14.09 -13.87
CA THR A 131 -8.41 13.26 -15.06
C THR A 131 -8.10 11.79 -14.74
N ARG A 132 -8.02 11.42 -13.46
CA ARG A 132 -7.52 10.12 -12.98
C ARG A 132 -8.56 9.30 -12.22
N TYR A 133 -9.81 9.77 -12.12
CA TYR A 133 -10.92 9.02 -11.56
C TYR A 133 -12.11 8.96 -12.54
N SER A 134 -12.97 7.94 -12.39
CA SER A 134 -14.11 7.67 -13.26
C SER A 134 -15.30 7.10 -12.47
N THR A 135 -16.36 6.65 -13.14
CA THR A 135 -17.54 6.03 -12.49
C THR A 135 -17.19 4.79 -11.68
N LEU A 136 -16.06 4.15 -11.99
CA LEU A 136 -15.42 3.16 -11.12
C LEU A 136 -13.96 3.55 -10.98
N THR A 137 -13.59 4.01 -9.79
CA THR A 137 -12.21 4.40 -9.48
C THR A 137 -11.60 3.35 -8.56
N ASN A 138 -10.46 2.82 -8.96
CA ASN A 138 -9.75 1.80 -8.20
C ASN A 138 -8.56 2.46 -7.50
N VAL A 139 -8.59 2.45 -6.16
CA VAL A 139 -7.47 2.88 -5.32
C VAL A 139 -6.75 1.61 -4.88
N ALA A 140 -5.64 1.29 -5.52
CA ALA A 140 -4.85 0.09 -5.25
C ALA A 140 -3.42 0.43 -4.86
N TRP A 141 -2.85 -0.37 -3.96
CA TRP A 141 -1.46 -0.26 -3.54
C TRP A 141 -0.93 -1.62 -3.09
N GLN A 142 0.40 -1.71 -3.00
CA GLN A 142 1.10 -2.84 -2.43
C GLN A 142 1.88 -2.39 -1.20
N VAL A 143 1.89 -3.23 -0.17
CA VAL A 143 2.64 -2.96 1.05
C VAL A 143 4.13 -3.01 0.74
N GLN A 144 4.73 -1.83 0.66
CA GLN A 144 6.18 -1.59 0.54
C GLN A 144 6.47 -0.29 1.28
N TYR A 145 7.14 -0.39 2.43
CA TYR A 145 7.39 0.76 3.28
C TYR A 145 8.78 1.35 3.06
N GLN A 146 8.89 2.65 3.27
CA GLN A 146 10.15 3.33 3.52
C GLN A 146 10.07 4.08 4.84
N ALA A 147 11.13 4.02 5.63
CA ALA A 147 11.32 4.98 6.72
C ALA A 147 12.03 6.21 6.15
N TYR A 148 11.67 7.39 6.62
CA TYR A 148 12.30 8.62 6.18
C TYR A 148 12.65 9.54 7.34
N THR A 149 13.60 10.44 7.07
CA THR A 149 13.89 11.61 7.89
C THR A 149 13.77 12.89 7.06
N SER A 150 13.55 14.02 7.74
CA SER A 150 13.41 15.34 7.13
C SER A 150 13.84 16.43 8.09
N THR A 151 14.20 17.59 7.55
CA THR A 151 14.36 18.84 8.30
C THR A 151 13.11 19.73 8.24
N SER A 152 12.06 19.30 7.54
CA SER A 152 10.80 20.04 7.42
C SER A 152 10.10 20.14 8.77
N SER A 153 9.54 21.31 9.09
CA SER A 153 8.71 21.48 10.28
C SER A 153 7.31 20.87 10.08
N ILE A 154 6.77 20.27 11.14
CA ILE A 154 5.39 19.76 11.15
C ILE A 154 4.46 20.92 11.52
N ILE A 155 3.88 21.56 10.50
CA ILE A 155 2.93 22.67 10.66
C ILE A 155 1.73 22.45 9.74
N ALA A 156 0.54 22.82 10.17
CA ALA A 156 -0.68 22.67 9.37
C ALA A 156 -0.55 23.37 8.01
N GLY A 157 -0.86 22.64 6.92
CA GLY A 157 -0.70 23.11 5.54
C GLY A 157 0.76 23.14 5.04
N GLY A 158 1.74 22.87 5.90
CA GLY A 158 3.14 22.71 5.52
C GLY A 158 3.39 21.37 4.84
N ARG A 159 4.38 21.34 3.93
CA ARG A 159 4.81 20.11 3.27
C ARG A 159 6.02 19.50 3.96
N VAL A 160 5.95 18.21 4.26
CA VAL A 160 7.08 17.41 4.72
C VAL A 160 7.71 16.73 3.51
N THR A 161 8.96 17.08 3.23
CA THR A 161 9.75 16.47 2.16
C THR A 161 10.87 15.63 2.76
N ALA A 162 10.90 14.33 2.47
CA ALA A 162 11.98 13.46 2.93
C ALA A 162 13.34 13.98 2.43
N SER A 163 14.30 14.12 3.36
CA SER A 163 15.69 14.43 3.04
C SER A 163 16.53 13.16 2.88
N PHE A 164 16.09 12.07 3.51
CA PHE A 164 16.62 10.73 3.37
C PHE A 164 15.49 9.71 3.53
N ASN A 165 15.54 8.61 2.79
CA ASN A 165 14.61 7.50 2.85
C ASN A 165 15.36 6.17 2.65
N ALA A 166 14.87 5.12 3.29
CA ALA A 166 15.37 3.76 3.13
C ALA A 166 14.21 2.78 3.12
N ASP A 167 14.28 1.77 2.24
CA ASP A 167 13.36 0.64 2.25
C ASP A 167 13.42 -0.04 3.61
N ILE A 168 12.25 -0.36 4.16
CA ILE A 168 12.14 -0.91 5.50
C ILE A 168 10.95 -1.85 5.61
N ASP A 169 11.09 -2.89 6.40
CA ASP A 169 10.04 -3.84 6.76
C ASP A 169 9.59 -3.66 8.21
N LEU A 170 8.44 -4.24 8.56
CA LEU A 170 8.05 -4.38 9.95
C LEU A 170 9.10 -5.22 10.71
N GLY A 171 9.44 -4.85 11.94
CA GLY A 171 10.52 -5.49 12.68
C GLY A 171 11.88 -4.83 12.52
N GLN A 172 12.00 -3.81 11.68
CA GLN A 172 13.26 -3.13 11.43
C GLN A 172 13.34 -1.74 12.07
N THR A 173 14.57 -1.26 12.25
CA THR A 173 14.89 0.06 12.78
C THR A 173 15.77 0.82 11.78
N LEU A 174 15.40 2.06 11.45
CA LEU A 174 16.30 3.01 10.80
C LEU A 174 17.14 3.73 11.86
N ASN A 175 18.46 3.53 11.86
CA ASN A 175 19.40 4.19 12.78
C ASN A 175 19.93 5.47 12.16
N VAL A 176 19.35 6.60 12.55
CA VAL A 176 19.66 7.93 12.04
C VAL A 176 20.95 8.45 12.68
N VAL A 177 21.88 8.87 11.83
CA VAL A 177 23.18 9.46 12.17
C VAL A 177 23.24 10.94 11.77
N ALA A 178 24.41 11.58 11.93
CA ALA A 178 24.62 12.98 11.61
C ALA A 178 24.22 13.30 10.16
N GLY A 179 23.52 14.42 9.96
CA GLY A 179 22.97 14.80 8.65
C GLY A 179 21.59 14.20 8.33
N GLY A 180 21.03 13.36 9.22
CA GLY A 180 19.70 12.77 9.06
C GLY A 180 19.67 11.51 8.19
N THR A 181 20.81 11.02 7.71
CA THR A 181 20.90 9.74 6.99
C THR A 181 20.97 8.56 7.97
N GLY A 182 20.94 7.31 7.49
CA GLY A 182 21.09 6.16 8.38
C GLY A 182 21.11 4.81 7.68
N ASP A 183 21.20 3.75 8.49
CA ASP A 183 21.18 2.36 8.05
C ASP A 183 20.06 1.58 8.74
N VAL A 184 19.52 0.57 8.05
CA VAL A 184 18.41 -0.26 8.55
C VAL A 184 18.94 -1.53 9.22
N THR A 185 18.43 -1.83 10.42
CA THR A 185 18.78 -3.02 11.22
C THR A 185 17.56 -3.87 11.58
N ASN A 186 17.76 -5.15 11.86
CA ASN A 186 16.70 -6.12 12.21
C ASN A 186 16.49 -6.27 13.73
N ASP A 187 16.47 -5.16 14.46
CA ASP A 187 16.36 -5.11 15.93
C ASP A 187 15.10 -4.37 16.42
N GLY A 188 14.15 -4.13 15.52
CA GLY A 188 12.91 -3.43 15.79
C GLY A 188 11.80 -4.31 16.37
N ASN A 189 10.66 -3.68 16.63
CA ASN A 189 9.45 -4.39 17.03
C ASN A 189 8.80 -5.08 15.82
N ALA A 190 8.52 -6.38 15.90
CA ALA A 190 8.05 -7.20 14.77
C ALA A 190 6.78 -6.68 14.05
N ARG A 191 6.00 -5.80 14.69
CA ARG A 191 4.74 -5.25 14.15
C ARG A 191 4.83 -3.76 13.80
N ALA A 192 6.02 -3.17 13.90
CA ALA A 192 6.22 -1.75 13.68
C ALA A 192 7.55 -1.47 12.96
N ILE A 193 7.65 -0.26 12.44
CA ILE A 193 8.88 0.33 11.95
C ILE A 193 9.40 1.26 13.04
N SER A 194 10.68 1.14 13.36
CA SER A 194 11.34 2.02 14.32
C SER A 194 12.25 3.01 13.62
N VAL A 195 12.34 4.24 14.13
CA VAL A 195 13.33 5.23 13.71
C VAL A 195 14.05 5.72 14.95
N LEU A 196 15.34 5.40 15.06
CA LEU A 196 16.19 5.76 16.20
C LEU A 196 17.13 6.89 15.80
N ASN A 197 17.09 8.01 16.52
CA ASN A 197 18.05 9.07 16.36
C ASN A 197 19.25 8.87 17.29
N THR A 198 20.40 8.51 16.72
CA THR A 198 21.65 8.30 17.48
C THR A 198 22.41 9.60 17.75
N THR A 199 21.89 10.73 17.25
CA THR A 199 22.50 12.05 17.39
C THR A 199 21.79 12.88 18.46
N THR A 200 22.28 14.11 18.68
CA THR A 200 21.59 15.11 19.52
C THR A 200 20.74 16.09 18.72
N GLN A 201 20.82 16.07 17.39
CA GLN A 201 20.07 16.97 16.51
C GLN A 201 18.65 16.44 16.32
N GLN A 202 17.64 17.31 16.43
CA GLN A 202 16.25 16.95 16.14
C GLN A 202 16.02 16.87 14.61
N PHE A 203 15.23 15.87 14.22
CA PHE A 203 14.69 15.72 12.86
C PHE A 203 13.16 15.56 12.90
N THR A 204 12.56 15.50 11.73
CA THR A 204 11.22 14.94 11.52
C THR A 204 11.39 13.54 10.93
N CYS A 205 10.59 12.56 11.34
CA CYS A 205 10.58 11.24 10.72
C CYS A 205 9.18 10.73 10.43
N GLY A 206 9.08 9.63 9.71
CA GLY A 206 7.83 8.95 9.48
C GLY A 206 8.00 7.73 8.60
N VAL A 207 6.86 7.22 8.13
CA VAL A 207 6.79 6.10 7.19
C VAL A 207 6.13 6.58 5.90
N SER A 208 6.70 6.16 4.78
CA SER A 208 6.17 6.32 3.43
C SER A 208 5.76 4.97 2.87
N GLU A 209 4.84 4.98 1.91
CA GLU A 209 4.39 3.78 1.20
C GLU A 209 4.00 4.15 -0.22
N GLN A 210 4.17 3.20 -1.15
CA GLN A 210 3.68 3.38 -2.52
C GLN A 210 2.15 3.59 -2.50
N ALA A 211 1.69 4.66 -3.16
CA ALA A 211 0.30 5.06 -3.16
C ALA A 211 -0.36 4.86 -4.54
N ALA A 212 -1.66 5.15 -4.63
CA ALA A 212 -2.46 4.94 -5.85
C ALA A 212 -2.08 5.89 -7.02
N ASP A 213 -1.29 6.93 -6.75
CA ASP A 213 -0.69 7.79 -7.78
C ASP A 213 0.58 7.17 -8.41
N GLY A 214 1.08 6.06 -7.84
CA GLY A 214 2.28 5.34 -8.29
C GLY A 214 3.56 5.74 -7.55
N GLU A 215 3.50 6.79 -6.74
CA GLU A 215 4.65 7.36 -6.03
C GLU A 215 4.75 6.82 -4.60
N VAL A 216 5.96 6.85 -4.03
CA VAL A 216 6.19 6.54 -2.61
C VAL A 216 6.06 7.83 -1.81
N ASN A 217 4.95 7.99 -1.11
CA ASN A 217 4.61 9.22 -0.42
C ASN A 217 4.58 9.03 1.10
N PRO A 218 4.98 10.05 1.89
CA PRO A 218 4.94 9.98 3.35
C PRO A 218 3.49 9.99 3.84
N MET A 219 3.17 9.10 4.78
CA MET A 219 1.81 8.94 5.34
C MET A 219 1.61 9.74 6.63
N CYS A 220 2.69 9.93 7.38
CA CYS A 220 2.70 10.55 8.70
C CYS A 220 4.04 11.26 8.92
N ALA A 221 4.05 12.21 9.85
CA ALA A 221 5.27 12.87 10.33
C ALA A 221 5.25 12.98 11.86
N PHE A 222 6.41 12.75 12.48
CA PHE A 222 6.63 12.83 13.93
C PHE A 222 7.92 13.61 14.23
N PRO A 223 7.99 14.37 15.33
CA PRO A 223 9.22 14.97 15.79
C PRO A 223 10.16 13.90 16.35
N LEU A 224 11.32 13.73 15.73
CA LEU A 224 12.36 12.78 16.15
C LEU A 224 13.47 13.51 16.93
N TYR A 225 13.34 13.59 18.24
CA TYR A 225 14.34 14.22 19.10
C TYR A 225 15.65 13.41 19.18
N GLY A 226 16.74 14.07 19.55
CA GLY A 226 18.04 13.43 19.72
C GLY A 226 18.02 12.33 20.79
N GLN A 227 18.70 11.22 20.52
CA GLN A 227 18.75 10.03 21.38
C GLN A 227 17.39 9.38 21.66
N GLN A 228 16.35 9.70 20.88
CA GLN A 228 15.02 9.12 21.00
C GLN A 228 14.69 8.17 19.85
N LYS A 229 13.73 7.28 20.12
CA LYS A 229 13.22 6.30 19.18
C LYS A 229 11.73 6.46 18.99
N ASP A 230 11.31 6.56 17.74
CA ASP A 230 9.91 6.56 17.35
C ASP A 230 9.54 5.16 16.86
N VAL A 231 8.39 4.65 17.31
CA VAL A 231 7.86 3.35 16.91
C VAL A 231 6.52 3.59 16.23
N ILE A 232 6.43 3.26 14.95
CA ILE A 232 5.31 3.58 14.09
C ILE A 232 4.83 2.27 13.45
N ALA A 233 3.60 1.87 13.72
CA ALA A 233 2.95 0.74 13.10
C ALA A 233 1.96 1.22 12.04
N PRO A 234 2.24 1.08 10.74
CA PRO A 234 1.22 1.27 9.71
C PRO A 234 0.02 0.36 9.97
N ILE A 235 -1.18 0.92 9.92
CA ILE A 235 -2.43 0.15 10.11
C ILE A 235 -3.29 0.26 8.85
N GLN A 236 -4.18 -0.70 8.66
CA GLN A 236 -4.94 -0.85 7.42
C GLN A 236 -6.19 0.04 7.41
N LYS A 237 -6.02 1.35 7.66
CA LYS A 237 -7.09 2.35 7.57
C LYS A 237 -6.73 3.45 6.59
N VAL A 238 -7.66 3.77 5.71
CA VAL A 238 -7.52 4.79 4.67
C VAL A 238 -8.67 5.78 4.75
N LEU A 239 -8.36 7.08 4.79
CA LEU A 239 -9.36 8.14 4.63
C LEU A 239 -9.36 8.62 3.18
N LEU A 240 -10.54 8.67 2.57
CA LEU A 240 -10.77 9.23 1.24
C LEU A 240 -11.62 10.50 1.33
N MET A 241 -11.22 11.55 0.61
CA MET A 241 -11.93 12.84 0.57
C MET A 241 -11.83 13.49 -0.81
N PHE A 242 -12.95 14.00 -1.33
CA PHE A 242 -12.94 14.87 -2.51
C PHE A 242 -12.83 16.34 -2.08
N SER A 243 -11.92 17.12 -2.68
CA SER A 243 -11.79 18.55 -2.38
C SER A 243 -11.28 19.35 -3.57
N THR A 244 -11.70 20.61 -3.66
CA THR A 244 -11.21 21.60 -4.64
C THR A 244 -9.96 22.33 -4.15
N ASN A 245 -9.59 22.18 -2.87
CA ASN A 245 -8.37 22.78 -2.34
C ASN A 245 -7.17 22.04 -2.95
N PRO A 246 -6.27 22.72 -3.68
CA PRO A 246 -5.08 22.08 -4.23
C PRO A 246 -4.09 21.83 -3.08
N VAL A 247 -3.79 20.55 -2.82
CA VAL A 247 -2.87 20.14 -1.75
C VAL A 247 -1.91 19.09 -2.31
N ASN A 248 -0.60 19.30 -2.12
CA ASN A 248 0.40 18.34 -2.59
C ASN A 248 0.51 17.13 -1.63
N THR A 249 1.02 16.00 -2.14
CA THR A 249 1.43 14.88 -1.28
C THR A 249 2.49 15.32 -0.27
N GLY A 250 2.44 14.72 0.92
CA GLY A 250 3.27 15.09 2.07
C GLY A 250 2.84 16.36 2.80
N THR A 251 1.70 16.97 2.44
CA THR A 251 1.18 18.12 3.19
C THR A 251 0.48 17.69 4.47
N VAL A 252 0.75 18.37 5.58
CA VAL A 252 0.11 18.16 6.89
C VAL A 252 -1.32 18.66 6.88
N ILE A 253 -2.29 17.77 7.10
CA ILE A 253 -3.71 18.11 7.19
C ILE A 253 -4.30 17.64 8.51
N GLU A 254 -4.55 18.57 9.44
CA GLU A 254 -5.05 18.22 10.78
C GLU A 254 -6.59 18.21 10.88
N GLN A 255 -7.27 18.78 9.88
CA GLN A 255 -8.73 18.88 9.82
C GLN A 255 -9.23 18.53 8.42
N ALA A 256 -10.33 17.77 8.35
CA ALA A 256 -10.96 17.43 7.09
C ALA A 256 -11.50 18.69 6.39
N TYR A 257 -11.11 18.95 5.14
CA TYR A 257 -11.66 20.08 4.37
C TYR A 257 -13.05 19.82 3.80
N SER A 258 -13.44 18.56 3.70
CA SER A 258 -14.69 18.11 3.11
C SER A 258 -15.14 16.80 3.75
N PRO A 259 -16.40 16.37 3.54
CA PRO A 259 -16.84 15.06 3.97
C PRO A 259 -16.00 13.93 3.36
N GLY A 260 -15.60 12.98 4.20
CA GLY A 260 -14.79 11.84 3.86
C GLY A 260 -15.37 10.52 4.34
N VAL A 261 -14.71 9.43 3.96
CA VAL A 261 -14.94 8.09 4.52
C VAL A 261 -13.62 7.53 5.03
N LEU A 262 -13.61 7.13 6.30
CA LEU A 262 -12.51 6.37 6.88
C LEU A 262 -12.84 4.88 6.75
N ILE A 263 -12.00 4.14 6.04
CA ILE A 263 -12.20 2.75 5.63
C ILE A 263 -11.18 1.87 6.36
N ASP A 264 -11.65 0.86 7.07
CA ASP A 264 -10.85 -0.18 7.72
C ASP A 264 -10.80 -1.45 6.86
N LEU A 265 -9.58 -1.78 6.43
CA LEU A 265 -9.22 -2.96 5.66
C LEU A 265 -8.62 -4.06 6.57
N THR A 266 -8.77 -3.96 7.88
CA THR A 266 -8.42 -5.03 8.81
C THR A 266 -9.27 -6.26 8.52
N GLY A 267 -8.61 -7.38 8.22
CA GLY A 267 -9.26 -8.66 7.92
C GLY A 267 -9.80 -8.79 6.49
N ASP A 268 -9.69 -7.76 5.64
CA ASP A 268 -10.11 -7.82 4.24
C ASP A 268 -9.30 -6.85 3.39
N SER A 269 -8.58 -7.36 2.39
CA SER A 269 -7.76 -6.53 1.51
C SER A 269 -8.56 -5.77 0.44
N HIS A 270 -9.87 -5.99 0.36
CA HIS A 270 -10.74 -5.33 -0.61
C HIS A 270 -11.96 -4.70 0.05
N ARG A 271 -12.17 -3.40 -0.19
CA ARG A 271 -13.40 -2.69 0.23
C ARG A 271 -14.07 -2.01 -0.95
N LYS A 272 -15.39 -1.85 -0.86
CA LYS A 272 -16.21 -1.17 -1.87
C LYS A 272 -17.02 -0.07 -1.21
N VAL A 273 -16.88 1.14 -1.70
CA VAL A 273 -17.66 2.30 -1.28
C VAL A 273 -18.27 2.96 -2.52
N SER A 274 -19.31 3.75 -2.32
CA SER A 274 -19.85 4.65 -3.33
C SER A 274 -19.80 6.09 -2.86
N TYR A 275 -19.74 7.01 -3.81
CA TYR A 275 -19.77 8.44 -3.54
C TYR A 275 -20.79 9.12 -4.46
N ASP A 276 -21.61 9.96 -3.86
CA ASP A 276 -22.47 10.92 -4.53
C ASP A 276 -22.08 12.33 -4.07
N ILE A 277 -22.02 13.31 -4.99
CA ILE A 277 -21.57 14.66 -4.64
C ILE A 277 -22.55 15.38 -3.69
N ASN A 278 -23.84 15.02 -3.71
CA ASN A 278 -24.87 15.63 -2.88
C ASN A 278 -25.21 14.78 -1.65
N GLU A 279 -25.19 13.45 -1.78
CA GLU A 279 -25.55 12.53 -0.68
C GLU A 279 -24.33 12.06 0.14
N GLY A 280 -23.12 12.25 -0.39
CA GLY A 280 -21.86 11.89 0.26
C GLY A 280 -21.46 10.43 0.06
N TRP A 281 -20.66 9.92 1.00
CA TRP A 281 -20.12 8.56 0.98
C TRP A 281 -21.13 7.54 1.49
N SER A 282 -21.19 6.38 0.85
CA SER A 282 -21.99 5.22 1.29
C SER A 282 -21.21 3.92 1.14
N TRP A 283 -21.48 2.97 2.03
CA TRP A 283 -20.80 1.67 2.07
C TRP A 283 -21.71 0.55 2.57
N GLY A 284 -23.03 0.75 2.51
CA GLY A 284 -24.01 -0.24 2.98
C GLY A 284 -24.14 -0.34 4.51
N GLY A 285 -23.57 0.60 5.27
CA GLY A 285 -23.75 0.69 6.73
C GLY A 285 -22.93 -0.31 7.55
N PHE A 286 -21.96 -0.99 6.96
CA PHE A 286 -21.07 -1.90 7.69
C PHE A 286 -20.14 -1.15 8.66
N SER A 287 -19.71 -1.84 9.72
CA SER A 287 -18.86 -1.26 10.77
C SER A 287 -17.41 -0.98 10.36
N TRP A 288 -16.96 -1.50 9.22
CA TRP A 288 -15.60 -1.30 8.73
C TRP A 288 -15.38 0.08 8.11
N ALA A 289 -16.41 0.92 7.99
CA ALA A 289 -16.24 2.31 7.56
C ALA A 289 -17.07 3.26 8.41
N GLN A 290 -16.62 4.51 8.46
CA GLN A 290 -17.31 5.61 9.13
C GLN A 290 -17.21 6.91 8.34
N THR A 291 -18.21 7.78 8.49
CA THR A 291 -18.17 9.13 7.94
C THR A 291 -17.16 9.97 8.71
N VAL A 292 -16.39 10.77 7.97
CA VAL A 292 -15.62 11.90 8.50
C VAL A 292 -16.31 13.17 8.01
N LYS A 293 -16.72 14.06 8.91
CA LYS A 293 -17.38 15.31 8.55
C LYS A 293 -16.34 16.37 8.20
N ALA A 294 -16.76 17.37 7.43
CA ALA A 294 -15.94 18.57 7.25
C ALA A 294 -15.61 19.18 8.63
N ASN A 295 -14.36 19.62 8.79
CA ASN A 295 -13.74 20.13 10.01
C ASN A 295 -13.50 19.11 11.13
N ASP A 296 -13.80 17.82 10.93
CA ASP A 296 -13.40 16.80 11.90
C ASP A 296 -11.88 16.77 12.03
N ARG A 297 -11.40 16.57 13.26
CA ARG A 297 -9.97 16.46 13.57
C ARG A 297 -9.45 15.14 13.03
N LEU A 298 -8.45 15.19 12.15
CA LEU A 298 -7.89 14.00 11.50
C LEU A 298 -6.84 13.29 12.35
N VAL A 299 -6.11 14.03 13.20
CA VAL A 299 -5.08 13.45 14.07
C VAL A 299 -5.60 12.26 14.90
N PRO A 300 -6.70 12.34 15.66
CA PRO A 300 -7.18 11.18 16.44
C PRO A 300 -7.74 10.03 15.58
N LEU A 301 -8.03 10.28 14.30
CA LEU A 301 -8.55 9.26 13.36
C LEU A 301 -7.44 8.51 12.62
N LEU A 302 -6.32 9.20 12.37
CA LEU A 302 -5.22 8.70 11.53
C LEU A 302 -3.92 8.46 12.29
N ILE A 303 -3.74 9.07 13.47
CA ILE A 303 -2.62 8.84 14.37
C ILE A 303 -3.17 8.19 15.64
N GLU A 304 -3.37 6.87 15.58
CA GLU A 304 -3.95 6.12 16.68
C GLU A 304 -2.95 5.94 17.82
N GLN A 305 -3.41 6.21 19.03
CA GLN A 305 -2.70 5.79 20.23
C GLN A 305 -3.14 4.36 20.58
N PRO A 306 -2.21 3.45 20.90
CA PRO A 306 -2.56 2.11 21.33
C PRO A 306 -3.32 2.13 22.67
N ASP A 307 -4.22 1.19 22.85
CA ASP A 307 -4.71 0.86 24.20
C ASP A 307 -3.58 0.26 25.07
N ALA A 308 -3.83 0.05 26.36
CA ALA A 308 -2.79 -0.44 27.28
C ALA A 308 -2.20 -1.82 26.88
N ALA A 309 -3.00 -2.69 26.26
CA ALA A 309 -2.55 -4.00 25.81
C ALA A 309 -1.68 -3.87 24.55
N GLN A 310 -2.12 -3.06 23.59
CA GLN A 310 -1.40 -2.76 22.35
C GLN A 310 -0.11 -1.97 22.60
N ALA A 311 -0.09 -1.12 23.63
CA ALA A 311 1.09 -0.34 24.00
C ALA A 311 2.21 -1.27 24.47
N SER A 312 1.85 -2.30 25.24
CA SER A 312 2.78 -3.34 25.69
C SER A 312 3.35 -4.14 24.50
N GLU A 313 2.52 -4.43 23.49
CA GLU A 313 3.00 -5.08 22.26
C GLU A 313 3.98 -4.20 21.48
N LEU A 314 3.63 -2.92 21.23
CA LEU A 314 4.46 -1.97 20.47
C LEU A 314 5.81 -1.67 21.13
N LEU A 315 5.88 -1.74 22.46
CA LEU A 315 7.08 -1.45 23.23
C LEU A 315 7.93 -2.69 23.53
N SER A 316 7.41 -3.90 23.28
CA SER A 316 8.18 -5.12 23.45
C SER A 316 9.31 -5.21 22.41
N VAL A 317 10.53 -5.52 22.88
CA VAL A 317 11.64 -5.91 22.01
C VAL A 317 11.41 -7.38 21.66
N GLY A 318 11.50 -7.75 20.38
CA GLY A 318 11.39 -9.16 19.96
C GLY A 318 12.39 -10.04 20.73
N PRO A 319 12.15 -11.35 20.88
CA PRO A 319 13.07 -12.23 21.59
C PRO A 319 14.46 -12.13 20.95
N SER A 320 15.46 -11.77 21.76
CA SER A 320 16.86 -11.72 21.34
C SER A 320 17.22 -13.09 20.75
N VAL A 321 17.51 -13.13 19.44
CA VAL A 321 18.09 -14.33 18.83
C VAL A 321 19.53 -14.41 19.34
N THR A 322 19.74 -15.15 20.42
CA THR A 322 21.09 -15.57 20.82
C THR A 322 21.65 -16.42 19.68
N VAL A 323 22.65 -15.88 18.97
CA VAL A 323 23.47 -16.58 17.98
C VAL A 323 24.44 -17.51 18.70
#